data_AF-A0A2E2CZW4-F1
#
_entry.id   AF-A0A2E2CZW4-F1
#
_cell.length_a   1.000
_cell.length_b   1.000
_cell.length_c   1.000
_cell.angle_alpha   90.00
_cell.angle_beta   90.00
_cell.angle_gamma   90.00
#
_symmetry.space_group_name_H-M   'P 1'
#
loop_
_entity.id
_entity.type
_entity.pdbx_description
1 polymer ?
#
loop_
_entity_poly.entity_id
_entity_poly.type
_entity_poly.pdbx_seq_one_letter_code
_entity_poly.pdbx_strand_id
1 'polypeptide(L)'
;RNKRHKSAAVFGHFSNVVRREGEEAGNISIYWFDQGWFWLIPLQDGCTSVGMVSDPGYLKQRDGDLQNLFWQTVSNTQGVAQRLENAQLLGEMRGTGNFSYQSTEMTGERFLLVGDAYAFIDPVFSSGVYLAMQGAEYAAEAVEGILTQPQAALRHRRRYERRVRKGLRAFSWFIYRFTDPALRHLFLNPTRRFQLRRAVISVLSGDVYGRTRIWPQLLVFRLVYHVASLFFWRQQKAHRARLDKVEHTVS
;
A
#
# COMPACT_ATOMS: atom_id res chain seq x y z
N ARG A 1 0.07 14.73 8.13
CA ARG A 1 -0.66 13.47 8.47
C ARG A 1 -1.99 13.45 7.71
N ASN A 2 -2.34 12.33 7.07
CA ASN A 2 -3.59 12.19 6.34
C ASN A 2 -4.74 11.90 7.32
N LYS A 3 -5.80 12.71 7.29
CA LYS A 3 -6.96 12.52 8.19
C LYS A 3 -7.90 11.39 7.72
N ARG A 4 -7.83 10.99 6.44
CA ARG A 4 -8.78 10.06 5.80
C ARG A 4 -8.27 8.63 5.66
N HIS A 5 -6.95 8.43 5.73
CA HIS A 5 -6.33 7.11 5.73
C HIS A 5 -5.23 7.12 6.78
N LYS A 6 -5.41 6.27 7.78
CA LYS A 6 -4.47 6.08 8.87
C LYS A 6 -4.14 4.59 8.87
N SER A 7 -2.89 4.27 8.62
CA SER A 7 -2.38 2.91 8.74
C SER A 7 -1.25 2.92 9.75
N ALA A 8 -1.14 1.84 10.50
CA ALA A 8 0.01 1.53 11.33
C ALA A 8 0.46 0.10 11.05
N ALA A 9 1.74 -0.17 11.25
CA ALA A 9 2.34 -1.45 10.96
C ALA A 9 3.15 -1.96 12.14
N VAL A 10 3.07 -3.27 12.37
CA VAL A 10 3.89 -4.03 13.32
C VAL A 10 4.60 -5.13 12.53
N PHE A 11 5.92 -5.18 12.56
CA PHE A 11 6.69 -6.04 11.65
C PHE A 11 8.03 -6.49 12.22
N GLY A 12 8.51 -7.61 11.72
CA GLY A 12 9.79 -8.23 12.08
C GLY A 12 10.29 -9.16 10.98
N HIS A 13 11.49 -9.72 11.17
CA HIS A 13 12.02 -10.77 10.30
C HIS A 13 11.91 -12.11 11.02
N PHE A 14 11.59 -13.17 10.28
CA PHE A 14 11.35 -14.48 10.84
C PHE A 14 12.16 -15.54 10.09
N SER A 15 12.76 -16.46 10.83
CA SER A 15 13.27 -17.72 10.28
C SER A 15 12.16 -18.76 10.24
N ASN A 16 12.36 -19.86 9.50
CA ASN A 16 11.48 -21.03 9.46
C ASN A 16 10.01 -20.74 9.08
N VAL A 17 9.77 -19.63 8.37
CA VAL A 17 8.48 -19.37 7.73
C VAL A 17 8.32 -20.32 6.55
N VAL A 18 7.22 -21.07 6.52
CA VAL A 18 6.91 -21.99 5.41
C VAL A 18 6.78 -21.18 4.13
N ARG A 19 7.61 -21.48 3.11
CA ARG A 19 7.56 -20.78 1.81
C ARG A 19 6.50 -21.39 0.90
N ARG A 20 6.13 -20.67 -0.17
CA ARG A 20 5.37 -21.30 -1.26
C ARG A 20 6.33 -22.18 -2.05
N GLU A 21 5.80 -23.14 -2.78
CA GLU A 21 6.60 -24.06 -3.59
C GLU A 21 6.77 -23.54 -5.02
N GLY A 22 7.76 -24.08 -5.72
CA GLY A 22 8.00 -23.83 -7.15
C GLY A 22 8.24 -22.34 -7.48
N GLU A 23 7.68 -21.90 -8.60
CA GLU A 23 7.86 -20.54 -9.13
C GLU A 23 7.30 -19.45 -8.21
N GLU A 24 6.40 -19.80 -7.28
CA GLU A 24 5.78 -18.84 -6.37
C GLU A 24 6.59 -18.60 -5.09
N ALA A 25 7.69 -19.34 -4.89
CA ALA A 25 8.48 -19.30 -3.66
C ALA A 25 9.02 -17.90 -3.32
N GLY A 26 9.29 -17.08 -4.34
CA GLY A 26 9.79 -15.70 -4.20
C GLY A 26 8.69 -14.62 -4.15
N ASN A 27 7.42 -14.98 -4.30
CA ASN A 27 6.35 -13.98 -4.35
C ASN A 27 6.04 -13.38 -2.98
N ILE A 28 5.78 -12.07 -2.95
CA ILE A 28 5.10 -11.44 -1.82
C ILE A 28 3.72 -12.08 -1.62
N SER A 29 3.36 -12.31 -0.37
CA SER A 29 2.05 -12.82 0.01
C SER A 29 1.30 -11.79 0.83
N ILE A 30 0.05 -11.53 0.46
CA ILE A 30 -0.83 -10.63 1.20
C ILE A 30 -2.02 -11.42 1.75
N TYR A 31 -2.26 -11.31 3.06
CA TYR A 31 -3.37 -11.99 3.74
C TYR A 31 -4.25 -10.96 4.44
N TRP A 32 -5.51 -10.86 4.03
CA TRP A 32 -6.48 -10.02 4.74
C TRP A 32 -6.94 -10.65 6.05
N PHE A 33 -7.14 -9.80 7.05
CA PHE A 33 -7.94 -10.09 8.24
C PHE A 33 -8.96 -8.97 8.44
N ASP A 34 -9.75 -9.01 9.52
CA ASP A 34 -10.89 -8.12 9.68
C ASP A 34 -10.52 -6.63 9.78
N GLN A 35 -9.38 -6.31 10.40
CA GLN A 35 -8.94 -4.93 10.67
C GLN A 35 -7.76 -4.48 9.80
N GLY A 36 -7.37 -5.29 8.80
CA GLY A 36 -6.17 -5.01 8.03
C GLY A 36 -5.68 -6.17 7.17
N TRP A 37 -4.37 -6.25 7.00
CA TRP A 37 -3.72 -7.27 6.20
C TRP A 37 -2.28 -7.53 6.66
N PHE A 38 -1.74 -8.69 6.31
CA PHE A 38 -0.34 -9.06 6.52
C PHE A 38 0.43 -9.05 5.20
N TRP A 39 1.70 -8.63 5.21
CA TRP A 39 2.67 -9.02 4.19
C TRP A 39 3.56 -10.15 4.70
N LEU A 40 3.94 -11.06 3.80
CA LEU A 40 5.08 -11.95 3.94
C LEU A 40 5.96 -11.79 2.70
N ILE A 41 7.21 -11.35 2.89
CA ILE A 41 8.19 -11.12 1.82
C ILE A 41 9.40 -12.03 2.08
N PRO A 42 9.56 -13.11 1.31
CA PRO A 42 10.74 -13.98 1.39
C PRO A 42 12.01 -13.22 1.00
N LEU A 43 13.08 -13.35 1.79
CA LEU A 43 14.39 -12.74 1.52
C LEU A 43 15.41 -13.79 1.06
N GLN A 44 16.51 -13.34 0.47
CA GLN A 44 17.52 -14.22 -0.13
C GLN A 44 18.29 -15.08 0.90
N ASP A 45 18.45 -14.57 2.11
CA ASP A 45 19.16 -15.21 3.23
C ASP A 45 18.34 -16.31 3.93
N GLY A 46 17.17 -16.66 3.38
CA GLY A 46 16.28 -17.67 3.96
C GLY A 46 15.23 -17.08 4.91
N CYS A 47 15.43 -15.88 5.47
CA CYS A 47 14.43 -15.27 6.34
C CYS A 47 13.24 -14.71 5.55
N THR A 48 12.18 -14.34 6.26
CA THR A 48 10.98 -13.71 5.69
C THR A 48 10.64 -12.47 6.51
N SER A 49 10.50 -11.32 5.84
CA SER A 49 9.90 -10.15 6.46
C SER A 49 8.40 -10.37 6.58
N VAL A 50 7.86 -10.27 7.81
CA VAL A 50 6.44 -10.40 8.08
C VAL A 50 5.96 -9.14 8.80
N GLY A 51 4.88 -8.55 8.32
CA GLY A 51 4.30 -7.38 8.95
C GLY A 51 2.79 -7.37 8.86
N MET A 52 2.17 -6.84 9.91
CA MET A 52 0.74 -6.62 10.06
C MET A 52 0.47 -5.13 9.87
N VAL A 53 -0.38 -4.77 8.91
CA VAL A 53 -0.87 -3.41 8.72
C VAL A 53 -2.34 -3.34 9.13
N SER A 54 -2.68 -2.37 9.97
CA SER A 54 -4.05 -2.17 10.45
C SER A 54 -4.36 -0.70 10.68
N ASP A 55 -5.63 -0.43 11.00
CA ASP A 55 -6.00 0.85 11.60
C ASP A 55 -5.23 1.08 12.92
N PRO A 56 -4.75 2.30 13.22
CA PRO A 56 -4.04 2.59 14.47
C PRO A 56 -4.88 2.36 15.74
N GLY A 57 -6.20 2.50 15.68
CA GLY A 57 -7.11 2.19 16.79
C GLY A 57 -7.05 0.72 17.18
N TYR A 58 -6.88 -0.19 16.22
CA TYR A 58 -6.68 -1.61 16.50
C TYR A 58 -5.39 -1.88 17.28
N LEU A 59 -4.27 -1.23 16.90
CA LEU A 59 -3.01 -1.37 17.63
C LEU A 59 -3.06 -0.83 19.07
N LYS A 60 -3.98 0.10 19.34
CA LYS A 60 -4.21 0.67 20.67
C LYS A 60 -5.09 -0.20 21.55
N GLN A 61 -5.84 -1.16 20.99
CA GLN A 61 -6.61 -2.14 21.75
C GLN A 61 -5.76 -3.29 22.30
N ARG A 62 -4.44 -3.29 22.04
CA ARG A 62 -3.53 -4.32 22.56
C ARG A 62 -3.63 -4.39 24.09
N ASP A 63 -3.71 -5.62 24.58
CA ASP A 63 -3.46 -5.93 25.97
C ASP A 63 -1.99 -6.41 26.08
N GLY A 64 -1.13 -5.56 26.66
CA GLY A 64 0.32 -5.79 26.70
C GLY A 64 1.11 -5.20 25.51
N ASP A 65 2.11 -5.94 25.04
CA ASP A 65 3.06 -5.46 24.02
C ASP A 65 2.55 -5.65 22.57
N LEU A 66 3.22 -5.00 21.61
CA LEU A 66 2.87 -5.08 20.19
C LEU A 66 3.06 -6.50 19.61
N GLN A 67 3.96 -7.27 20.20
CA GLN A 67 4.28 -8.63 19.76
C GLN A 67 3.14 -9.60 20.12
N ASN A 68 2.53 -9.46 21.29
CA ASN A 68 1.36 -10.21 21.72
C ASN A 68 0.18 -9.95 20.79
N LEU A 69 -0.12 -8.69 20.47
CA LEU A 69 -1.19 -8.37 19.52
C LEU A 69 -0.89 -8.97 18.13
N PHE A 70 0.36 -8.89 17.66
CA PHE A 70 0.77 -9.47 16.39
C PHE A 70 0.49 -10.99 16.37
N TRP A 71 0.95 -11.74 17.37
CA TRP A 71 0.74 -13.19 17.44
C TRP A 71 -0.71 -13.59 17.65
N GLN A 72 -1.48 -12.85 18.45
CA GLN A 72 -2.93 -13.06 18.56
C GLN A 72 -3.62 -12.90 17.20
N THR A 73 -3.22 -11.89 16.42
CA THR A 73 -3.78 -11.65 15.09
C THR A 73 -3.34 -12.73 14.09
N VAL A 74 -2.09 -13.22 14.19
CA VAL A 74 -1.60 -14.36 13.40
C VAL A 74 -2.45 -15.60 13.66
N SER A 75 -2.70 -15.95 14.93
CA SER A 75 -3.52 -17.12 15.31
C SER A 75 -4.96 -17.02 14.79
N ASN A 76 -5.51 -15.81 14.71
CA ASN A 76 -6.84 -15.55 14.15
C ASN A 76 -6.87 -15.50 12.61
N THR A 77 -5.71 -15.58 11.95
CA THR A 77 -5.58 -15.51 10.50
C THR A 77 -5.00 -16.83 9.98
N GLN A 78 -5.87 -17.82 9.73
CA GLN A 78 -5.49 -19.21 9.40
C GLN A 78 -4.36 -19.32 8.37
N GLY A 79 -4.43 -18.59 7.25
CA GLY A 79 -3.41 -18.65 6.20
C GLY A 79 -2.04 -18.09 6.62
N VAL A 80 -1.98 -17.21 7.62
CA VAL A 80 -0.74 -16.70 8.20
C VAL A 80 -0.26 -17.64 9.30
N ALA A 81 -1.16 -18.14 10.16
CA ALA A 81 -0.82 -19.12 11.20
C ALA A 81 -0.12 -20.36 10.62
N GLN A 82 -0.64 -20.92 9.52
CA GLN A 82 -0.01 -22.04 8.82
C GLN A 82 1.40 -21.72 8.30
N ARG A 83 1.60 -20.48 7.83
CA ARG A 83 2.90 -20.03 7.31
C ARG A 83 3.92 -19.83 8.42
N LEU A 84 3.46 -19.44 9.60
CA LEU A 84 4.28 -19.05 10.75
C LEU A 84 4.35 -20.15 11.84
N GLU A 85 3.80 -21.35 11.60
CA GLU A 85 3.71 -22.43 12.58
C GLU A 85 5.03 -22.75 13.30
N ASN A 86 6.14 -22.78 12.54
CA ASN A 86 7.49 -23.04 13.06
C ASN A 86 8.38 -21.79 13.08
N ALA A 87 7.81 -20.61 12.84
CA ALA A 87 8.57 -19.40 12.61
C ALA A 87 9.14 -18.82 13.91
N GLN A 88 10.39 -18.35 13.87
CA GLN A 88 11.03 -17.69 15.00
C GLN A 88 11.39 -16.25 14.64
N LEU A 89 11.02 -15.31 15.51
CA LEU A 89 11.38 -13.91 15.36
C LEU A 89 12.90 -13.74 15.44
N LEU A 90 13.46 -13.03 14.47
CA LEU A 90 14.86 -12.64 14.41
C LEU A 90 14.97 -11.19 14.86
N GLY A 91 15.55 -10.98 16.04
CA GLY A 91 15.67 -9.66 16.66
C GLY A 91 14.37 -9.19 17.32
N GLU A 92 14.02 -7.92 17.13
CA GLU A 92 12.90 -7.28 17.81
C GLU A 92 11.75 -6.94 16.84
N MET A 93 10.51 -7.06 17.34
CA MET A 93 9.34 -6.53 16.65
C MET A 93 9.38 -5.01 16.64
N ARG A 94 9.15 -4.41 15.47
CA ARG A 94 9.09 -2.97 15.27
C ARG A 94 7.66 -2.52 15.02
N GLY A 95 7.33 -1.33 15.51
CA GLY A 95 6.05 -0.66 15.27
C GLY A 95 6.25 0.70 14.61
N THR A 96 5.45 1.01 13.61
CA THR A 96 5.37 2.35 13.02
C THR A 96 3.92 2.78 12.87
N GLY A 97 3.59 3.96 13.38
CA GLY A 97 2.22 4.46 13.41
C GLY A 97 2.00 5.61 12.44
N ASN A 98 0.84 5.62 11.77
CA ASN A 98 0.32 6.76 11.01
C ASN A 98 1.30 7.30 9.96
N PHE A 99 1.88 6.40 9.19
CA PHE A 99 2.84 6.73 8.13
C PHE A 99 2.19 7.30 6.86
N SER A 100 0.85 7.37 6.78
CA SER A 100 0.17 7.99 5.66
C SER A 100 0.16 9.53 5.79
N TYR A 101 0.86 10.21 4.88
CA TYR A 101 0.91 11.67 4.86
C TYR A 101 1.20 12.23 3.46
N GLN A 102 0.95 13.53 3.33
CA GLN A 102 1.31 14.30 2.15
C GLN A 102 1.68 15.71 2.63
N SER A 103 2.86 16.18 2.22
CA SER A 103 3.34 17.54 2.42
C SER A 103 2.48 18.53 1.65
N THR A 104 2.27 19.71 2.21
CA THR A 104 1.44 20.77 1.61
C THR A 104 2.05 21.29 0.31
N GLU A 105 3.37 21.42 0.30
CA GLU A 105 4.17 21.86 -0.85
C GLU A 105 5.12 20.75 -1.28
N MET A 106 5.25 20.55 -2.60
CA MET A 106 6.23 19.62 -3.17
C MET A 106 7.48 20.34 -3.64
N THR A 107 7.34 21.58 -4.07
CA THR A 107 8.42 22.42 -4.58
C THR A 107 8.25 23.83 -4.05
N GLY A 108 9.36 24.55 -3.89
CA GLY A 108 9.36 25.96 -3.55
C GLY A 108 10.61 26.63 -4.09
N GLU A 109 10.97 27.79 -3.56
CA GLU A 109 12.23 28.43 -3.93
C GLU A 109 13.39 27.62 -3.37
N ARG A 110 14.29 27.18 -4.24
CA ARG A 110 15.53 26.47 -3.88
C ARG A 110 15.32 25.10 -3.20
N PHE A 111 14.11 24.52 -3.27
CA PHE A 111 13.87 23.16 -2.83
C PHE A 111 12.84 22.41 -3.68
N LEU A 112 12.96 21.08 -3.67
CA LEU A 112 11.93 20.14 -4.07
C LEU A 112 11.99 18.91 -3.15
N LEU A 113 10.86 18.22 -3.00
CA LEU A 113 10.73 17.02 -2.18
C LEU A 113 10.61 15.79 -3.08
N VAL A 114 11.30 14.70 -2.73
CA VAL A 114 11.34 13.44 -3.48
C VAL A 114 10.91 12.28 -2.60
N GLY A 115 10.14 11.34 -3.17
CA GLY A 115 9.67 10.14 -2.48
C GLY A 115 8.91 10.47 -1.20
N ASP A 116 9.25 9.75 -0.13
CA ASP A 116 8.62 9.87 1.18
C ASP A 116 8.75 11.29 1.77
N ALA A 117 9.71 12.12 1.36
CA ALA A 117 9.74 13.51 1.80
C ALA A 117 8.49 14.31 1.36
N TYR A 118 7.86 13.93 0.24
CA TYR A 118 6.62 14.52 -0.22
C TYR A 118 5.39 13.78 0.29
N ALA A 119 5.30 12.47 0.08
CA ALA A 119 4.10 11.72 0.42
C ALA A 119 4.39 10.23 0.59
N PHE A 120 3.73 9.64 1.58
CA PHE A 120 3.64 8.20 1.77
C PHE A 120 2.17 7.83 1.92
N ILE A 121 1.73 6.75 1.27
CA ILE A 121 0.33 6.32 1.28
C ILE A 121 0.16 5.06 2.12
N ASP A 122 0.57 3.91 1.59
CA ASP A 122 0.44 2.60 2.23
C ASP A 122 1.37 1.57 1.53
N PRO A 123 1.93 0.59 2.26
CA PRO A 123 2.89 -0.36 1.70
C PRO A 123 2.26 -1.52 0.89
N VAL A 124 0.93 -1.65 0.82
CA VAL A 124 0.25 -2.82 0.25
C VAL A 124 0.71 -3.26 -1.14
N PHE A 125 1.07 -2.30 -2.00
CA PHE A 125 1.50 -2.58 -3.37
C PHE A 125 3.00 -2.39 -3.59
N SER A 126 3.78 -2.27 -2.51
CA SER A 126 5.24 -2.12 -2.55
C SER A 126 5.72 -1.00 -3.49
N SER A 127 4.90 0.04 -3.69
CA SER A 127 5.15 1.08 -4.69
C SER A 127 6.04 2.23 -4.19
N GLY A 128 6.34 2.30 -2.90
CA GLY A 128 7.06 3.44 -2.29
C GLY A 128 8.43 3.67 -2.91
N VAL A 129 9.27 2.63 -2.96
CA VAL A 129 10.61 2.70 -3.57
C VAL A 129 10.53 3.07 -5.04
N TYR A 130 9.61 2.46 -5.80
CA TYR A 130 9.40 2.79 -7.21
C TYR A 130 9.04 4.27 -7.41
N LEU A 131 8.07 4.78 -6.65
CA LEU A 131 7.65 6.19 -6.73
C LEU A 131 8.76 7.15 -6.30
N ALA A 132 9.58 6.78 -5.32
CA ALA A 132 10.74 7.56 -4.90
C ALA A 132 11.80 7.63 -6.00
N MET A 133 12.18 6.49 -6.59
CA MET A 133 13.17 6.42 -7.68
C MET A 133 12.69 7.17 -8.92
N GLN A 134 11.46 6.91 -9.36
CA GLN A 134 10.88 7.61 -10.51
C GLN A 134 10.72 9.12 -10.24
N GLY A 135 10.37 9.48 -9.00
CA GLY A 135 10.34 10.87 -8.56
C GLY A 135 11.73 11.52 -8.61
N ALA A 136 12.79 10.80 -8.23
CA ALA A 136 14.16 11.29 -8.29
C ALA A 136 14.60 11.59 -9.72
N GLU A 137 14.26 10.74 -10.70
CA GLU A 137 14.51 11.02 -12.12
C GLU A 137 13.83 12.32 -12.57
N TYR A 138 12.55 12.50 -12.21
CA TYR A 138 11.82 13.72 -12.57
C TYR A 138 12.36 14.97 -11.86
N ALA A 139 12.85 14.80 -10.64
CA ALA A 139 13.50 15.86 -9.89
C ALA A 139 14.81 16.27 -10.56
N ALA A 140 15.63 15.32 -10.99
CA ALA A 140 16.87 15.57 -11.72
C ALA A 140 16.59 16.36 -13.02
N GLU A 141 15.64 15.92 -13.85
CA GLU A 141 15.20 16.65 -15.06
C GLU A 141 14.76 18.09 -14.75
N ALA A 142 14.06 18.28 -13.62
CA ALA A 142 13.56 19.58 -13.22
C ALA A 142 14.68 20.51 -12.74
N VAL A 143 15.61 20.00 -11.93
CA VAL A 143 16.77 20.74 -11.43
C VAL A 143 17.67 21.16 -12.58
N GLU A 144 18.03 20.24 -13.47
CA GLU A 144 18.82 20.54 -14.67
C GLU A 144 18.16 21.65 -15.51
N GLY A 145 16.85 21.55 -15.74
CA GLY A 145 16.10 22.55 -16.48
C GLY A 145 16.03 23.91 -15.78
N ILE A 146 15.95 23.95 -14.45
CA ILE A 146 15.96 25.19 -13.66
C ILE A 146 17.35 25.85 -13.73
N LEU A 147 18.43 25.07 -13.61
CA LEU A 147 19.80 25.58 -13.66
C LEU A 147 20.16 26.10 -15.05
N THR A 148 19.69 25.43 -16.11
CA THR A 148 19.97 25.82 -17.50
C THR A 148 19.04 26.94 -17.99
N GLN A 149 17.79 26.98 -17.52
CA GLN A 149 16.78 27.98 -17.92
C GLN A 149 16.10 28.59 -16.69
N PRO A 150 16.78 29.44 -15.91
CA PRO A 150 16.23 30.01 -14.68
C PRO A 150 14.90 30.76 -14.90
N GLN A 151 14.75 31.45 -16.02
CA GLN A 151 13.52 32.14 -16.43
C GLN A 151 12.31 31.19 -16.60
N ALA A 152 12.56 29.91 -16.83
CA ALA A 152 11.53 28.88 -16.97
C ALA A 152 11.34 28.03 -15.70
N ALA A 153 11.94 28.40 -14.56
CA ALA A 153 11.95 27.57 -13.36
C ALA A 153 10.55 27.15 -12.88
N LEU A 154 9.56 28.03 -12.98
CA LEU A 154 8.16 27.72 -12.63
C LEU A 154 7.58 26.61 -13.53
N ARG A 155 7.93 26.60 -14.83
CA ARG A 155 7.48 25.57 -15.78
C ARG A 155 8.06 24.21 -15.42
N HIS A 156 9.36 24.14 -15.09
CA HIS A 156 10.03 22.91 -14.67
C HIS A 156 9.43 22.36 -13.36
N ARG A 157 9.23 23.22 -12.34
CA ARG A 157 8.54 22.85 -11.10
C ARG A 157 7.13 22.29 -11.35
N ARG A 158 6.30 23.00 -12.12
CA ARG A 158 4.93 22.54 -12.44
C ARG A 158 4.91 21.22 -13.20
N ARG A 159 5.89 20.99 -14.10
CA ARG A 159 6.01 19.72 -14.83
C ARG A 159 6.37 18.58 -13.87
N TYR A 160 7.34 18.79 -12.99
CA TYR A 160 7.71 17.83 -11.95
C TYR A 160 6.50 17.45 -11.08
N GLU A 161 5.83 18.44 -10.50
CA GLU A 161 4.67 18.19 -9.64
C GLU A 161 3.56 17.41 -10.34
N ARG A 162 3.28 17.75 -11.60
CA ARG A 162 2.26 17.06 -12.39
C ARG A 162 2.61 15.59 -12.60
N ARG A 163 3.87 15.27 -12.88
CA ARG A 163 4.33 13.88 -13.08
C ARG A 163 4.24 13.09 -11.77
N VAL A 164 4.75 13.63 -10.67
CA VAL A 164 4.68 12.95 -9.36
C VAL A 164 3.23 12.75 -8.91
N ARG A 165 2.38 13.79 -8.99
CA ARG A 165 0.96 13.68 -8.62
C ARG A 165 0.20 12.68 -9.50
N LYS A 166 0.55 12.53 -10.77
CA LYS A 166 -0.08 11.52 -11.66
C LYS A 166 0.13 10.11 -11.12
N GLY A 167 1.35 9.76 -10.70
CA GLY A 167 1.64 8.46 -10.09
C GLY A 167 0.88 8.23 -8.80
N LEU A 168 1.01 9.16 -7.86
CA LEU A 168 0.33 9.08 -6.56
C LEU A 168 -1.19 8.94 -6.69
N ARG A 169 -1.81 9.62 -7.66
CA ARG A 169 -3.26 9.48 -7.93
C ARG A 169 -3.64 8.10 -8.47
N ALA A 170 -2.80 7.49 -9.29
CA ALA A 170 -3.07 6.16 -9.81
C ALA A 170 -3.03 5.12 -8.68
N PHE A 171 -1.97 5.11 -7.87
CA PHE A 171 -1.82 4.18 -6.75
C PHE A 171 -2.82 4.44 -5.63
N SER A 172 -3.03 5.69 -5.22
CA SER A 172 -3.93 6.03 -4.10
C SER A 172 -5.36 5.54 -4.35
N TRP A 173 -5.85 5.53 -5.59
CA TRP A 173 -7.19 5.04 -5.89
C TRP A 173 -7.37 3.56 -5.50
N PHE A 174 -6.38 2.71 -5.77
CA PHE A 174 -6.39 1.29 -5.41
C PHE A 174 -6.13 1.09 -3.93
N ILE A 175 -5.12 1.79 -3.38
CA ILE A 175 -4.71 1.65 -1.98
C ILE A 175 -5.88 1.97 -1.05
N TYR A 176 -6.56 3.10 -1.30
CA TYR A 176 -7.68 3.55 -0.46
C TYR A 176 -8.89 2.63 -0.48
N ARG A 177 -8.95 1.68 -1.40
CA ARG A 177 -10.05 0.72 -1.56
C ARG A 177 -9.60 -0.70 -1.27
N PHE A 178 -8.34 -0.93 -0.91
CA PHE A 178 -7.77 -2.26 -0.80
C PHE A 178 -8.51 -3.16 0.19
N THR A 179 -8.99 -2.57 1.30
CA THR A 179 -9.77 -3.27 2.31
C THR A 179 -11.28 -3.28 2.03
N ASP A 180 -11.76 -2.58 0.98
CA ASP A 180 -13.18 -2.56 0.67
C ASP A 180 -13.68 -3.97 0.28
N PRO A 181 -14.81 -4.45 0.83
CA PRO A 181 -15.35 -5.78 0.54
C PRO A 181 -15.50 -6.08 -0.95
N ALA A 182 -15.94 -5.08 -1.73
CA ALA A 182 -16.07 -5.20 -3.18
C ALA A 182 -14.71 -5.42 -3.86
N LEU A 183 -13.68 -4.68 -3.46
CA LEU A 183 -12.36 -4.83 -4.07
C LEU A 183 -11.71 -6.15 -3.64
N ARG A 184 -11.80 -6.50 -2.35
CA ARG A 184 -11.36 -7.81 -1.84
C ARG A 184 -12.01 -8.96 -2.60
N HIS A 185 -13.32 -8.89 -2.84
CA HIS A 185 -14.03 -9.90 -3.63
C HIS A 185 -13.52 -9.99 -5.07
N LEU A 186 -13.29 -8.85 -5.74
CA LEU A 186 -12.73 -8.80 -7.09
C LEU A 186 -11.30 -9.39 -7.17
N PHE A 187 -10.48 -9.19 -6.14
CA PHE A 187 -9.14 -9.76 -6.05
C PHE A 187 -9.16 -11.28 -5.82
N LEU A 188 -10.05 -11.76 -4.94
CA LEU A 188 -10.17 -13.18 -4.61
C LEU A 188 -10.88 -13.99 -5.71
N ASN A 189 -11.71 -13.35 -6.53
CA ASN A 189 -12.47 -13.99 -7.61
C ASN A 189 -12.14 -13.35 -8.97
N PRO A 190 -10.90 -13.46 -9.46
CA PRO A 190 -10.50 -12.84 -10.71
C PRO A 190 -11.23 -13.49 -11.88
N THR A 191 -12.17 -12.79 -12.49
CA THR A 191 -12.82 -13.26 -13.72
C THR A 191 -11.93 -12.97 -14.94
N ARG A 192 -11.93 -13.87 -15.93
CA ARG A 192 -11.24 -13.62 -17.23
C ARG A 192 -11.92 -12.50 -18.03
N ARG A 193 -13.16 -12.16 -17.70
CA ARG A 193 -13.95 -11.09 -18.33
C ARG A 193 -13.29 -9.74 -18.02
N PHE A 194 -13.18 -8.88 -19.04
CA PHE A 194 -12.62 -7.52 -18.94
C PHE A 194 -11.13 -7.40 -18.58
N GLN A 195 -10.36 -8.51 -18.56
CA GLN A 195 -8.91 -8.50 -18.27
C GLN A 195 -8.54 -7.76 -16.98
N LEU A 196 -9.42 -7.83 -15.98
CA LEU A 196 -9.33 -7.08 -14.73
C LEU A 196 -8.00 -7.33 -14.00
N ARG A 197 -7.54 -8.59 -14.00
CA ARG A 197 -6.24 -9.02 -13.48
C ARG A 197 -5.07 -8.31 -14.17
N ARG A 198 -5.10 -8.11 -15.49
CA ARG A 198 -4.04 -7.41 -16.23
C ARG A 198 -4.01 -5.92 -15.90
N ALA A 199 -5.18 -5.28 -15.77
CA ALA A 199 -5.26 -3.87 -15.40
C ALA A 199 -4.64 -3.61 -14.01
N VAL A 200 -4.94 -4.49 -13.06
CA VAL A 200 -4.33 -4.48 -11.72
C VAL A 200 -2.83 -4.74 -11.83
N ILE A 201 -2.40 -5.83 -12.48
CA ILE A 201 -0.97 -6.15 -12.64
C ILE A 201 -0.20 -4.98 -13.28
N SER A 202 -0.76 -4.31 -14.28
CA SER A 202 -0.10 -3.17 -14.96
C SER A 202 0.10 -1.97 -14.03
N VAL A 203 -0.86 -1.71 -13.13
CA VAL A 203 -0.69 -0.66 -12.10
C VAL A 203 0.33 -1.10 -11.06
N LEU A 204 0.25 -2.36 -10.61
CA LEU A 204 1.17 -2.91 -9.61
C LEU A 204 2.61 -3.03 -10.14
N SER A 205 2.79 -3.23 -11.45
CA SER A 205 4.10 -3.28 -12.10
C SER A 205 4.67 -1.90 -12.41
N GLY A 206 4.02 -0.82 -11.96
CA GLY A 206 4.55 0.54 -12.10
C GLY A 206 4.31 1.18 -13.47
N ASP A 207 3.52 0.58 -14.36
CA ASP A 207 3.32 1.05 -15.75
C ASP A 207 2.47 2.35 -15.84
N VAL A 208 2.34 3.08 -14.74
CA VAL A 208 1.65 4.37 -14.63
C VAL A 208 2.34 5.46 -15.47
N TYR A 209 3.63 5.29 -15.73
CA TYR A 209 4.49 6.23 -16.44
C TYR A 209 4.91 5.77 -17.83
N GLY A 210 4.60 4.53 -18.21
CA GLY A 210 4.93 3.95 -19.52
C GLY A 210 4.02 4.40 -20.65
N ARG A 211 4.27 3.85 -21.84
CA ARG A 211 3.53 4.13 -23.10
C ARG A 211 2.34 3.22 -23.32
N THR A 212 2.13 2.23 -22.47
CA THR A 212 1.03 1.28 -22.58
C THR A 212 -0.31 1.98 -22.36
N ARG A 213 -1.33 1.51 -23.09
CA ARG A 213 -2.68 2.08 -23.04
C ARG A 213 -3.46 1.51 -21.85
N ILE A 214 -2.96 1.71 -20.63
CA ILE A 214 -3.58 1.21 -19.39
C ILE A 214 -4.85 1.98 -19.00
N TRP A 215 -4.97 3.25 -19.39
CA TRP A 215 -6.04 4.14 -18.93
C TRP A 215 -7.46 3.65 -19.26
N PRO A 216 -7.77 3.17 -20.47
CA PRO A 216 -9.07 2.57 -20.77
C PRO A 216 -9.38 1.35 -19.89
N GLN A 217 -8.39 0.50 -19.63
CA GLN A 217 -8.56 -0.68 -18.79
C GLN A 217 -8.82 -0.29 -17.33
N LEU A 218 -8.18 0.77 -16.84
CA LEU A 218 -8.46 1.34 -15.52
C LEU A 218 -9.84 1.97 -15.42
N LEU A 219 -10.34 2.59 -16.49
CA LEU A 219 -11.70 3.12 -16.52
C LEU A 219 -12.72 1.98 -16.45
N VAL A 220 -12.53 0.91 -17.23
CA VAL A 220 -13.37 -0.30 -17.15
C VAL A 220 -13.29 -0.92 -15.76
N PHE A 221 -12.09 -1.01 -15.18
CA PHE A 221 -11.90 -1.50 -13.81
C PHE A 221 -12.72 -0.69 -12.80
N ARG A 222 -12.65 0.64 -12.88
CA ARG A 222 -13.40 1.54 -12.01
C ARG A 222 -14.90 1.34 -12.15
N LEU A 223 -15.40 1.19 -13.38
CA LEU A 223 -16.82 0.91 -13.63
C LEU A 223 -17.25 -0.41 -12.99
N VAL A 224 -16.49 -1.49 -13.22
CA VAL A 224 -16.76 -2.81 -12.62
C VAL A 224 -16.74 -2.73 -11.09
N TYR A 225 -15.77 -2.02 -10.51
CA TYR A 225 -15.69 -1.77 -9.08
C TYR A 225 -16.93 -1.04 -8.55
N HIS A 226 -17.39 0.00 -9.24
CA HIS A 226 -18.58 0.77 -8.81
C HIS A 226 -19.85 -0.07 -8.88
N VAL A 227 -20.02 -0.88 -9.93
CA VAL A 227 -21.13 -1.83 -10.05
C VAL A 227 -21.06 -2.87 -8.92
N ALA A 228 -19.89 -3.48 -8.69
CA ALA A 228 -19.70 -4.43 -7.60
C ALA A 228 -19.99 -3.79 -6.22
N SER A 229 -19.59 -2.54 -6.01
CA SER A 229 -19.87 -1.81 -4.76
C SER A 229 -21.36 -1.64 -4.49
N LEU A 230 -22.21 -1.54 -5.52
CA LEU A 230 -23.67 -1.51 -5.33
C LEU A 230 -24.20 -2.84 -4.78
N PHE A 231 -23.68 -3.96 -5.29
CA PHE A 231 -24.03 -5.30 -4.78
C PHE A 231 -23.52 -5.53 -3.35
N PHE A 232 -22.35 -5.00 -3.00
CA PHE A 232 -21.73 -5.14 -1.68
C PHE A 232 -22.06 -3.99 -0.71
N TRP A 233 -23.01 -3.11 -1.03
CA TRP A 233 -23.26 -1.88 -0.26
C TRP A 233 -23.56 -2.14 1.23
N ARG A 234 -24.35 -3.17 1.55
CA ARG A 234 -24.64 -3.56 2.94
C ARG A 234 -23.38 -3.98 3.70
N GLN A 235 -22.50 -4.74 3.06
CA GLN A 235 -21.23 -5.18 3.65
C GLN A 235 -20.23 -4.03 3.79
N GLN A 236 -20.18 -3.10 2.81
CA GLN A 236 -19.40 -1.87 2.91
C GLN A 236 -19.85 -1.00 4.08
N LYS A 237 -21.16 -0.82 4.27
CA LYS A 237 -21.71 -0.05 5.39
C LYS A 237 -21.36 -0.70 6.74
N ALA A 238 -21.48 -2.02 6.85
CA ALA A 238 -21.10 -2.76 8.05
C ALA A 238 -19.58 -2.70 8.33
N HIS A 239 -18.74 -2.84 7.29
CA HIS A 239 -17.29 -2.74 7.43
C HIS A 239 -16.84 -1.36 7.91
N ARG A 240 -17.39 -0.29 7.32
CA ARG A 240 -17.11 1.09 7.76
C ARG A 240 -17.54 1.33 9.20
N ALA A 241 -18.73 0.90 9.57
CA ALA A 241 -19.21 1.02 10.96
C ALA A 241 -18.32 0.27 11.97
N ARG A 242 -17.69 -0.86 11.57
CA ARG A 242 -16.72 -1.58 12.41
C ARG A 242 -15.42 -0.78 12.60
N LEU A 243 -14.90 -0.19 11.53
CA LEU A 243 -13.71 0.67 11.60
C LEU A 243 -13.97 1.91 12.48
N ASP A 244 -15.13 2.55 12.31
CA ASP A 244 -15.52 3.73 13.11
C ASP A 244 -15.66 3.38 14.61
N LYS A 245 -16.21 2.19 14.93
CA LYS A 245 -16.34 1.72 16.32
C LYS A 245 -14.97 1.53 16.99
N VAL A 246 -13.97 1.04 16.25
CA VAL A 246 -12.58 0.92 16.73
C VAL A 246 -11.97 2.29 17.03
N GLU A 247 -12.28 3.30 16.22
CA GLU A 247 -11.78 4.66 16.43
C GLU A 247 -12.41 5.34 17.67
N HIS A 248 -13.72 5.16 17.90
CA HIS A 248 -14.44 5.74 19.04
C HIS A 248 -14.19 5.05 20.40
N THR A 249 -13.81 3.77 20.42
CA THR A 249 -13.50 3.07 21.69
C THR A 249 -12.17 3.53 22.30
N VAL A 250 -11.39 4.32 21.54
CA VAL A 250 -9.99 4.62 21.82
C VAL A 250 -9.74 6.15 21.90
N SER A 251 -10.78 6.97 21.72
CA SER A 251 -10.79 8.42 21.93
C SER A 251 -11.29 8.78 23.32
#